data_AF-A0A6A3C2J8-F1
#
_entry.id   AF-A0A6A3C2J8-F1
#
_cell.length_a   1.000
_cell.length_b   1.000
_cell.length_c   1.000
_cell.angle_alpha   90.00
_cell.angle_beta   90.00
_cell.angle_gamma   90.00
#
_symmetry.space_group_name_H-M   'P 1'
#
loop_
_entity.id
_entity.type
_entity.pdbx_description
1 polymer ?
#
loop_
_entity_poly.entity_id
_entity_poly.type
_entity_poly.pdbx_seq_one_letter_code
_entity_poly.pdbx_strand_id
1 'polypeptide(L)'
;MLILQESCSDPTGSYVIYAPIDIVAMNIVLGGGDPDYVALLPSGFAILPDGPGLNGEGIVEIGSGGSLLTVAFQILVDSIPTAKLSLGSVATVNSLIKCTVERIKAAVMCDNA
;
A
#
# COMPACT_ATOMS: atom_id res chain seq x y z
N MET A 1 -11.65 -12.93 -8.18
CA MET A 1 -11.00 -12.27 -7.03
C MET A 1 -11.74 -10.97 -6.79
N LEU A 2 -12.22 -10.74 -5.57
CA LEU A 2 -12.82 -9.47 -5.18
C LEU A 2 -11.74 -8.66 -4.45
N ILE A 3 -11.76 -7.33 -4.60
CA ILE A 3 -10.84 -6.44 -3.89
C ILE A 3 -11.68 -5.41 -3.15
N LEU A 4 -11.53 -5.34 -1.83
CA LEU A 4 -11.99 -4.16 -1.08
C LEU A 4 -10.91 -3.11 -1.20
N GLN A 5 -11.29 -1.93 -1.64
CA GLN A 5 -10.35 -0.83 -1.83
C GLN A 5 -10.97 0.46 -1.28
N GLU A 6 -10.14 1.21 -0.57
CA GLU A 6 -10.39 2.59 -0.19
C GLU A 6 -9.23 3.46 -0.67
N SER A 7 -9.56 4.62 -1.21
CA SER A 7 -8.55 5.61 -1.63
C SER A 7 -9.08 7.00 -1.37
N CYS A 8 -8.20 7.88 -0.90
CA CYS A 8 -8.50 9.29 -0.72
C CYS A 8 -7.29 10.13 -1.16
N SER A 9 -7.56 11.36 -1.55
CA SER A 9 -6.55 12.37 -1.85
C SER A 9 -7.04 13.70 -1.29
N ASP A 10 -6.23 14.31 -0.44
CA ASP A 10 -6.45 15.62 0.14
C ASP A 10 -5.11 16.39 0.24
N PRO A 11 -5.10 17.67 0.64
CA PRO A 11 -3.87 18.47 0.71
C PRO A 11 -2.79 17.93 1.66
N THR A 12 -3.14 17.04 2.59
CA THR A 12 -2.20 16.42 3.55
C THR A 12 -1.58 15.13 3.01
N GLY A 13 -2.17 14.51 1.99
CA GLY A 13 -1.64 13.30 1.38
C GLY A 13 -2.64 12.55 0.52
N SER A 14 -2.17 11.46 -0.07
CA SER A 14 -2.99 10.55 -0.88
C SER A 14 -2.69 9.12 -0.51
N TYR A 15 -3.70 8.26 -0.45
CA TYR A 15 -3.50 6.84 -0.15
C TYR A 15 -4.38 5.95 -1.00
N VAL A 16 -3.92 4.71 -1.16
CA VAL A 16 -4.71 3.59 -1.67
C VAL A 16 -4.46 2.40 -0.76
N ILE A 17 -5.48 1.93 -0.07
CA ILE A 17 -5.46 0.74 0.78
C ILE A 17 -6.43 -0.27 0.17
N TYR A 18 -5.99 -1.51 0.05
CA TYR A 18 -6.79 -2.57 -0.54
C TYR A 18 -6.54 -3.92 0.14
N ALA A 19 -7.52 -4.82 0.08
CA ALA A 19 -7.40 -6.19 0.53
C ALA A 19 -8.04 -7.13 -0.51
N PRO A 20 -7.30 -8.13 -1.02
CA PRO A 20 -7.90 -9.18 -1.83
C PRO A 20 -8.77 -10.08 -0.96
N ILE A 21 -9.92 -10.49 -1.50
CA ILE A 21 -10.88 -11.34 -0.81
C ILE A 21 -11.30 -12.51 -1.69
N ASP A 22 -11.43 -13.67 -1.06
CA ASP A 22 -12.08 -14.83 -1.66
C ASP A 22 -13.59 -14.60 -1.78
N ILE A 23 -14.09 -14.68 -3.01
CA ILE A 23 -15.50 -14.51 -3.35
C ILE A 23 -16.35 -15.56 -2.64
N VAL A 24 -15.84 -16.79 -2.46
CA VAL A 24 -16.57 -17.86 -1.78
C VAL A 24 -16.78 -17.51 -0.32
N ALA A 25 -15.73 -17.08 0.38
CA ALA A 25 -15.81 -16.63 1.76
C ALA A 25 -16.75 -15.42 1.90
N MET A 26 -16.67 -14.44 1.00
CA MET A 26 -17.55 -13.27 1.01
C MET A 26 -19.03 -13.65 0.82
N ASN A 27 -19.35 -14.58 -0.08
CA ASN A 27 -20.73 -15.03 -0.28
C ASN A 27 -21.32 -15.70 0.96
N ILE A 28 -20.51 -16.44 1.73
CA ILE A 28 -20.94 -17.05 2.99
C ILE A 28 -21.32 -15.96 4.00
N VAL A 29 -20.47 -14.92 4.13
CA VAL A 29 -20.73 -13.80 5.05
C VAL A 29 -21.97 -13.01 4.62
N LEU A 30 -22.11 -12.70 3.33
CA LEU A 30 -23.29 -12.02 2.79
C LEU A 30 -24.59 -12.84 2.97
N GLY A 31 -24.46 -14.18 3.04
CA GLY A 31 -25.56 -15.09 3.37
C GLY A 31 -25.91 -15.14 4.87
N GLY A 32 -25.26 -14.34 5.73
CA GLY A 32 -25.44 -14.35 7.17
C GLY A 32 -24.57 -15.37 7.92
N GLY A 33 -23.54 -15.90 7.27
CA GLY A 33 -22.53 -16.76 7.88
C GLY A 33 -21.53 -15.99 8.76
N ASP A 34 -20.56 -16.72 9.29
CA ASP A 34 -19.55 -16.17 10.21
C ASP A 34 -18.49 -15.33 9.46
N PRO A 35 -18.29 -14.04 9.82
CA PRO A 35 -17.31 -13.15 9.20
C PRO A 35 -15.85 -13.58 9.40
N ASP A 36 -15.53 -14.39 10.41
CA ASP A 36 -14.15 -14.79 10.72
C ASP A 36 -13.53 -15.70 9.64
N TYR A 37 -14.35 -16.25 8.73
CA TYR A 37 -13.87 -17.01 7.57
C TYR A 37 -13.20 -16.15 6.50
N VAL A 38 -13.38 -14.81 6.53
CA VAL A 38 -12.80 -13.92 5.53
C VAL A 38 -11.44 -13.43 5.99
N ALA A 39 -10.38 -14.04 5.45
CA ALA A 39 -9.03 -13.55 5.64
C ALA A 39 -8.81 -12.25 4.85
N LEU A 40 -8.73 -11.12 5.56
CA LEU A 40 -8.33 -9.84 4.99
C LEU A 40 -6.83 -9.63 5.20
N LEU A 41 -6.11 -9.40 4.11
CA LEU A 41 -4.70 -9.03 4.13
C LEU A 41 -4.52 -7.63 3.52
N PRO A 42 -4.77 -6.55 4.28
CA PRO A 42 -4.60 -5.18 3.82
C PRO A 42 -3.19 -4.92 3.32
N SER A 43 -3.11 -4.27 2.17
CA SER A 43 -1.88 -3.78 1.55
C SER A 43 -2.16 -2.44 0.90
N GLY A 44 -1.14 -1.63 0.67
CA GLY A 44 -1.35 -0.33 0.08
C GLY A 44 -0.17 0.60 0.21
N PHE A 45 -0.43 1.87 -0.09
CA PHE A 45 0.57 2.92 0.01
C PHE A 45 -0.07 4.27 0.37
N ALA A 46 0.75 5.15 0.92
CA ALA A 46 0.44 6.54 1.17
C ALA A 46 1.57 7.43 0.63
N ILE A 47 1.19 8.56 0.03
CA ILE A 47 2.08 9.60 -0.48
C ILE A 47 1.79 10.85 0.34
N LEU A 48 2.78 11.32 1.07
CA LEU A 48 2.69 12.52 1.91
C LEU A 48 3.70 13.57 1.43
N PRO A 49 3.44 14.86 1.61
CA PRO A 49 4.45 15.89 1.36
C PRO A 49 5.63 15.74 2.33
N ASP A 50 6.86 15.92 1.83
CA ASP A 50 8.12 15.82 2.62
C ASP A 50 8.38 17.08 3.48
N GLY A 51 7.38 17.97 3.60
CA GLY A 51 7.48 19.23 4.33
C GLY A 51 8.08 20.39 3.50
N PRO A 52 8.17 21.60 4.09
CA PRO A 52 8.70 22.76 3.39
C PRO A 52 10.19 22.57 3.07
N GLY A 53 10.60 22.88 1.83
CA GLY A 53 11.99 22.80 1.41
C GLY A 53 12.88 23.75 2.21
N LEU A 54 14.05 23.27 2.62
CA LEU A 54 15.09 24.00 3.38
C LEU A 54 15.83 25.08 2.56
N ASN A 55 15.20 25.65 1.54
CA ASN A 55 15.79 26.75 0.79
C ASN A 55 15.56 28.03 1.59
N GLY A 56 16.61 28.47 2.29
CA GLY A 56 16.62 29.65 3.14
C GLY A 56 16.07 30.88 2.44
N GLU A 57 15.36 31.69 3.24
CA GLU A 57 14.82 33.02 2.95
C GLU A 57 13.69 33.10 1.92
N GLY A 58 12.46 33.24 2.44
CA GLY A 58 11.32 33.81 1.73
C GLY A 58 10.17 32.83 1.54
N ILE A 59 9.02 33.18 2.13
CA ILE A 59 7.65 32.67 1.92
C ILE A 59 7.54 31.15 1.73
N VAL A 60 6.97 30.47 2.74
CA VAL A 60 6.67 29.04 2.72
C VAL A 60 5.78 28.69 1.52
N GLU A 61 6.38 28.30 0.40
CA GLU A 61 5.64 27.85 -0.78
C GLU A 61 5.20 26.41 -0.52
N ILE A 62 3.91 26.21 -0.27
CA ILE A 62 3.28 24.90 -0.18
C ILE A 62 3.47 24.22 -1.55
N GLY A 63 4.48 23.35 -1.66
CA GLY A 63 4.76 22.62 -2.90
C GLY A 63 6.22 22.59 -3.37
N SER A 64 7.16 23.27 -2.69
CA SER A 64 8.58 23.23 -3.09
C SER A 64 9.36 22.00 -2.57
N GLY A 65 8.74 21.16 -1.74
CA GLY A 65 9.34 19.96 -1.14
C GLY A 65 9.07 18.69 -1.95
N GLY A 66 9.80 17.61 -1.65
CA GLY A 66 9.57 16.29 -2.23
C GLY A 66 8.30 15.62 -1.68
N SER A 67 8.19 14.31 -1.92
CA SER A 67 7.12 13.47 -1.36
C SER A 67 7.69 12.22 -0.69
N LEU A 68 7.12 11.84 0.44
CA LEU A 68 7.38 10.59 1.15
C LEU A 68 6.38 9.53 0.68
N LEU A 69 6.90 8.46 0.09
CA LEU A 69 6.11 7.27 -0.25
C LEU A 69 6.28 6.22 0.86
N THR A 70 5.18 5.87 1.51
CA THR A 70 5.09 4.76 2.46
C THR A 70 4.34 3.60 1.80
N VAL A 71 4.92 2.41 1.77
CA VAL A 71 4.28 1.20 1.23
C VAL A 71 4.19 0.15 2.33
N ALA A 72 3.03 -0.49 2.47
CA ALA A 72 2.79 -1.53 3.44
C ALA A 72 2.14 -2.75 2.79
N PHE A 73 2.60 -3.93 3.19
CA PHE A 73 2.02 -5.21 2.75
C PHE A 73 1.78 -6.10 3.96
N GLN A 74 0.58 -6.66 4.03
CA GLN A 74 0.31 -7.80 4.89
C GLN A 74 0.32 -9.07 4.02
N ILE A 75 1.28 -9.96 4.26
CA ILE A 75 1.46 -11.19 3.48
C ILE A 75 1.54 -12.37 4.44
N LEU A 76 0.63 -13.33 4.29
CA LEU A 76 0.66 -14.58 5.02
C LEU A 76 1.51 -15.60 4.25
N VAL A 77 2.72 -15.89 4.75
CA VAL A 77 3.65 -16.85 4.13
C VAL A 77 3.42 -18.27 4.66
N ASP A 78 3.05 -18.39 5.93
CA ASP A 78 2.74 -19.66 6.59
C ASP A 78 1.62 -19.44 7.60
N SER A 79 0.79 -20.46 7.80
CA SER A 79 -0.25 -20.51 8.82
C SER A 79 0.30 -20.74 10.23
N ILE A 80 1.54 -21.22 10.36
CA ILE A 80 2.20 -21.47 11.64
C ILE A 80 3.00 -20.21 12.03
N PRO A 81 2.66 -19.52 13.15
CA PRO A 81 3.32 -18.26 13.54
C PRO A 81 4.82 -18.37 13.80
N THR A 82 5.31 -19.58 14.14
CA THR A 82 6.72 -19.86 14.41
C THR A 82 7.48 -20.38 13.20
N ALA A 83 6.84 -20.49 12.04
CA ALA A 83 7.51 -20.91 10.82
C ALA A 83 8.61 -19.90 10.46
N LYS A 84 9.80 -20.41 10.16
CA LYS A 84 10.92 -19.56 9.75
C LYS A 84 10.67 -19.05 8.33
N LEU A 85 10.83 -17.74 8.13
CA LEU A 85 10.86 -17.17 6.80
C LEU A 85 12.03 -17.77 6.01
N SER A 86 11.74 -18.29 4.82
CA SER A 86 12.78 -18.77 3.92
C SER A 86 13.50 -17.59 3.26
N LEU A 87 14.77 -17.77 2.90
CA LEU A 87 15.52 -16.76 2.15
C LEU A 87 14.85 -16.43 0.81
N GLY A 88 14.19 -17.42 0.19
CA GLY A 88 13.42 -17.24 -1.05
C GLY A 88 12.18 -16.38 -0.87
N SER A 89 11.47 -16.54 0.25
CA SER A 89 10.32 -15.69 0.62
C SER A 89 10.76 -14.25 0.82
N VAL A 90 11.89 -14.02 1.50
CA VAL A 90 12.46 -12.67 1.70
C VAL A 90 12.84 -12.02 0.36
N ALA A 91 13.51 -12.76 -0.53
CA ALA A 91 13.86 -12.25 -1.85
C ALA A 91 12.63 -11.87 -2.69
N THR A 92 11.56 -12.67 -2.60
CA THR A 92 10.30 -12.42 -3.28
C THR A 92 9.62 -11.16 -2.75
N VAL A 93 9.52 -10.99 -1.43
CA VAL A 93 8.94 -9.80 -0.79
C VAL A 93 9.74 -8.54 -1.12
N ASN A 94 11.08 -8.63 -1.09
CA ASN A 94 11.93 -7.50 -1.48
C ASN A 94 11.69 -7.08 -2.94
N SER A 95 11.58 -8.05 -3.85
CA SER A 95 11.30 -7.79 -5.26
C SER A 95 9.91 -7.18 -5.47
N LEU A 96 8.91 -7.64 -4.70
CA LEU A 96 7.56 -7.09 -4.71
C LEU A 96 7.53 -5.63 -4.26
N ILE A 97 8.19 -5.32 -3.14
CA ILE A 97 8.28 -3.94 -2.61
C ILE A 97 8.96 -3.04 -3.64
N LYS A 98 10.13 -3.46 -4.16
CA LYS A 98 10.88 -2.70 -5.17
C LYS A 98 10.04 -2.42 -6.41
N CYS A 99 9.44 -3.45 -7.00
CA CYS A 99 8.62 -3.30 -8.19
C CYS A 99 7.40 -2.39 -7.94
N THR A 100 6.77 -2.52 -6.77
CA THR A 100 5.61 -1.68 -6.42
C THR A 100 6.00 -0.21 -6.29
N VAL A 101 7.10 0.08 -5.59
CA VAL A 101 7.64 1.44 -5.47
C VAL A 101 7.99 2.03 -6.84
N GLU A 102 8.67 1.27 -7.70
CA GLU A 102 9.01 1.70 -9.07
C GLU A 102 7.74 2.00 -9.89
N ARG A 103 6.71 1.15 -9.79
CA ARG A 103 5.44 1.35 -10.50
C ARG A 103 4.65 2.55 -9.98
N ILE A 104 4.61 2.77 -8.67
CA ILE A 104 3.97 3.95 -8.08
C ILE A 104 4.72 5.20 -8.55
N LYS A 105 6.06 5.20 -8.46
CA LYS A 105 6.88 6.31 -8.91
C LYS A 105 6.63 6.62 -10.40
N ALA A 106 6.60 5.61 -11.26
CA ALA A 106 6.34 5.78 -12.69
C ALA A 106 4.90 6.25 -13.01
N ALA A 107 3.91 5.88 -12.18
CA ALA A 107 2.53 6.32 -12.36
C ALA A 107 2.30 7.77 -11.91
N VAL A 108 3.05 8.23 -10.91
CA VAL A 108 2.89 9.57 -10.31
C VAL A 108 3.83 10.60 -10.95
N MET A 109 5.05 10.19 -11.31
CA MET A 109 5.94 11.01 -12.12
C MET A 109 5.47 10.88 -13.56
N CYS A 110 4.73 11.87 -14.09
CA CYS A 110 4.65 12.01 -15.54
C CYS A 110 6.09 12.16 -16.04
N ASP A 111 6.58 11.22 -16.84
CA ASP A 111 7.61 11.57 -17.80
C ASP A 111 6.99 12.70 -18.64
N ASN A 112 7.48 13.92 -18.45
CA ASN A 112 7.14 15.05 -19.31
C ASN A 112 7.58 14.66 -20.73
N ALA A 113 6.65 14.08 -21.50
CA ALA A 113 6.74 13.98 -22.94
C ALA A 113 6.34 15.33 -23.56
#